data_AF-A0A7M7MIL8-F1
#
_entry.id   AF-A0A7M7MIL8-F1
#
_cell.length_a   1.000
_cell.length_b   1.000
_cell.length_c   1.000
_cell.angle_alpha   90.00
_cell.angle_beta   90.00
_cell.angle_gamma   90.00
#
_symmetry.space_group_name_H-M   'P 1'
#
loop_
_entity.id
_entity.type
_entity.pdbx_description
1 polymer ?
#
loop_
_entity_poly.entity_id
_entity_poly.type
_entity_poly.pdbx_seq_one_letter_code
_entity_poly.pdbx_strand_id
1 'polypeptide(L)'
;MNRPPQSSFAMSQPGSARQSQSDLGVINSTIETVHIVRPLKVFAFICGLIVVLLMILSILSSSWLVAQKYRQGLWEQCVEEGALKPLPFGLEVGPGCYGARNVAYVQAAAALCVITLLCDVAATLMTGCGLCSRNPVRKYMLYRLAFYVMVCALLCILIALVVYPACFAAEIEDSNRQVWEFGWAYGVGWGAAIFLFGGILLLLCDKETEEIYYRERTTNSSVATVHDNKA
;
A
#
# COMPACT_ATOMS: atom_id res chain seq x y z
N MET A 1 7.33 29.89 -87.13
CA MET A 1 6.64 31.00 -87.83
C MET A 1 5.19 30.60 -88.06
N ASN A 2 4.26 31.56 -88.12
CA ASN A 2 2.82 31.44 -88.44
C ASN A 2 1.85 31.09 -87.26
N ARG A 3 0.78 31.91 -87.21
CA ARG A 3 -0.46 31.93 -86.39
C ARG A 3 -1.65 31.88 -87.39
N PRO A 4 -2.95 31.93 -87.00
CA PRO A 4 -3.69 31.50 -85.78
C PRO A 4 -4.81 30.50 -86.23
N PRO A 5 -6.16 30.68 -86.06
CA PRO A 5 -7.03 31.15 -84.96
C PRO A 5 -8.27 30.24 -84.63
N GLN A 6 -9.12 30.68 -83.68
CA GLN A 6 -10.52 30.27 -83.38
C GLN A 6 -10.75 28.88 -82.72
N SER A 7 -11.74 28.67 -81.83
CA SER A 7 -12.89 29.44 -81.30
C SER A 7 -12.98 29.22 -79.76
N SER A 8 -13.47 30.08 -78.85
CA SER A 8 -14.53 31.11 -78.77
C SER A 8 -15.82 30.65 -78.06
N PHE A 9 -15.94 31.00 -76.76
CA PHE A 9 -17.18 31.23 -75.96
C PHE A 9 -18.15 30.03 -75.71
N ALA A 10 -18.92 29.96 -74.61
CA ALA A 10 -18.90 30.58 -73.27
C ALA A 10 -20.00 29.92 -72.37
N MET A 11 -19.89 30.01 -71.03
CA MET A 11 -21.06 30.08 -70.12
C MET A 11 -20.69 30.68 -68.74
N SER A 12 -21.65 31.35 -68.10
CA SER A 12 -21.48 32.29 -66.96
C SER A 12 -21.14 31.71 -65.58
N GLN A 13 -20.64 32.61 -64.71
CA GLN A 13 -20.52 32.53 -63.25
C GLN A 13 -21.90 32.76 -62.55
N PRO A 14 -22.01 33.22 -61.27
CA PRO A 14 -21.20 33.01 -60.04
C PRO A 14 -22.06 32.57 -58.83
N GLY A 15 -21.44 32.26 -57.67
CA GLY A 15 -22.08 32.63 -56.38
C GLY A 15 -21.89 31.73 -55.15
N SER A 16 -21.40 32.37 -54.08
CA SER A 16 -21.89 32.23 -52.69
C SER A 16 -21.44 31.07 -51.78
N ALA A 17 -21.14 31.49 -50.54
CA ALA A 17 -21.36 30.81 -49.26
C ALA A 17 -20.47 29.62 -48.80
N ARG A 18 -19.69 29.95 -47.76
CA ARG A 18 -19.72 29.27 -46.45
C ARG A 18 -19.31 27.79 -46.41
N GLN A 19 -18.02 27.54 -46.21
CA GLN A 19 -17.58 26.44 -45.35
C GLN A 19 -17.13 27.01 -44.01
N SER A 20 -18.00 26.83 -43.01
CA SER A 20 -17.69 27.04 -41.60
C SER A 20 -17.64 25.67 -40.93
N GLN A 21 -16.64 25.48 -40.07
CA GLN A 21 -16.74 24.64 -38.88
C GLN A 21 -16.91 23.12 -39.07
N SER A 22 -15.78 22.41 -38.99
CA SER A 22 -15.64 21.40 -37.94
C SER A 22 -14.18 21.33 -37.50
N ASP A 23 -13.87 21.83 -36.30
CA ASP A 23 -12.67 21.44 -35.59
C ASP A 23 -12.69 19.92 -35.41
N LEU A 24 -11.80 19.24 -36.11
CA LEU A 24 -11.11 18.12 -35.48
C LEU A 24 -9.64 18.49 -35.46
N GLY A 25 -9.29 19.34 -34.49
CA GLY A 25 -7.90 19.53 -34.13
C GLY A 25 -7.30 18.15 -33.95
N VAL A 26 -6.29 17.83 -34.78
CA VAL A 26 -5.54 16.60 -34.62
C VAL A 26 -4.95 16.70 -33.22
N ILE A 27 -5.51 15.95 -32.28
CA ILE A 27 -4.93 15.76 -30.97
C ILE A 27 -3.66 14.97 -31.26
N ASN A 28 -2.59 15.71 -31.53
CA ASN A 28 -1.21 15.28 -31.35
C ASN A 28 -1.00 15.11 -29.84
N SER A 29 -1.74 14.16 -29.24
CA SER A 29 -1.19 13.36 -28.18
C SER A 29 -0.02 12.63 -28.82
N THR A 30 1.13 13.29 -28.82
CA THR A 30 2.41 12.61 -28.78
C THR A 30 2.26 11.62 -27.65
N ILE A 31 1.98 10.37 -28.01
CA ILE A 31 2.12 9.24 -27.10
C ILE A 31 3.62 9.15 -26.93
N GLU A 32 4.15 9.97 -26.02
CA GLU A 32 5.35 9.60 -25.30
C GLU A 32 5.02 8.24 -24.70
N THR A 33 5.53 7.20 -25.35
CA THR A 33 5.65 5.87 -24.75
C THR A 33 6.72 5.97 -23.68
N VAL A 34 6.45 6.79 -22.67
CA VAL A 34 7.04 6.67 -21.33
C VAL A 34 6.98 5.19 -21.04
N HIS A 35 8.13 4.60 -20.72
CA HIS A 35 8.20 3.19 -20.38
C HIS A 35 7.29 2.96 -19.17
N ILE A 36 6.04 2.51 -19.39
CA ILE A 36 5.09 2.13 -18.32
C ILE A 36 5.52 0.76 -17.79
N VAL A 37 6.74 0.68 -17.26
CA VAL A 37 7.17 -0.32 -16.30
C VAL A 37 6.42 -0.05 -15.00
N ARG A 38 5.13 -0.41 -14.97
CA ARG A 38 4.12 -0.13 -13.92
C ARG A 38 4.77 0.11 -12.54
N PRO A 39 5.12 1.38 -12.20
CA PRO A 39 6.02 1.64 -11.09
C PRO A 39 5.34 1.37 -9.74
N LEU A 40 4.01 1.40 -9.74
CA LEU A 40 3.11 1.00 -8.65
C LEU A 40 3.51 -0.33 -8.00
N LYS A 41 3.84 -1.37 -8.78
CA LYS A 41 4.23 -2.69 -8.23
C LYS A 41 5.60 -2.66 -7.54
N VAL A 42 6.51 -1.81 -8.00
CA VAL A 42 7.83 -1.61 -7.37
C VAL A 42 7.67 -0.81 -6.08
N PHE A 43 6.85 0.24 -6.08
CA PHE A 43 6.52 0.98 -4.86
C PHE A 43 5.80 0.11 -3.83
N ALA A 44 4.86 -0.75 -4.23
CA ALA A 44 4.20 -1.71 -3.32
C ALA A 44 5.21 -2.69 -2.70
N PHE A 45 6.17 -3.19 -3.48
CA PHE A 45 7.24 -4.06 -2.98
C PHE A 45 8.18 -3.34 -1.98
N ILE A 46 8.58 -2.10 -2.28
CA ILE A 46 9.38 -1.26 -1.36
C ILE A 46 8.59 -0.99 -0.07
N CYS A 47 7.28 -0.74 -0.18
CA CYS A 47 6.38 -0.52 0.94
C CYS A 47 6.35 -1.75 1.88
N GLY A 48 6.20 -2.96 1.33
CA GLY A 48 6.30 -4.21 2.10
C GLY A 48 7.66 -4.38 2.79
N LEU A 49 8.78 -4.12 2.10
CA LEU A 49 10.10 -4.16 2.73
C LEU A 49 10.25 -3.17 3.91
N ILE A 50 9.65 -1.98 3.81
CA ILE A 50 9.61 -1.01 4.91
C ILE A 50 8.76 -1.54 6.06
N VAL A 51 7.59 -2.14 5.79
CA VAL A 51 6.74 -2.78 6.82
C VAL A 51 7.51 -3.87 7.56
N VAL A 52 8.20 -4.78 6.87
CA VAL A 52 9.03 -5.83 7.48
C VAL A 52 10.02 -5.21 8.48
N LEU A 53 10.73 -4.14 8.10
CA LEU A 53 11.70 -3.47 8.97
C LEU A 53 11.03 -2.79 10.18
N LEU A 54 9.91 -2.09 9.98
CA LEU A 54 9.15 -1.44 11.06
C LEU A 54 8.56 -2.48 12.03
N MET A 55 8.05 -3.60 11.52
CA MET A 55 7.52 -4.70 12.32
C MET A 55 8.61 -5.38 13.16
N ILE A 56 9.80 -5.63 12.59
CA ILE A 56 10.95 -6.15 13.35
C ILE A 56 11.37 -5.16 14.45
N LEU A 57 11.49 -3.87 14.13
CA LEU A 57 11.82 -2.83 15.11
C LEU A 57 10.76 -2.72 16.23
N SER A 58 9.48 -2.84 15.89
CA SER A 58 8.39 -2.80 16.87
C SER A 58 8.42 -4.05 17.77
N ILE A 59 8.51 -5.26 17.20
CA ILE A 59 8.50 -6.53 17.95
C ILE A 59 9.70 -6.64 18.90
N LEU A 60 10.91 -6.25 18.46
CA LEU A 60 12.13 -6.38 19.26
C LEU A 60 12.31 -5.25 20.30
N SER A 61 11.50 -4.20 20.27
CA SER A 61 11.67 -3.06 21.17
C SER A 61 11.00 -3.26 22.54
N SER A 62 11.76 -2.94 23.59
CA SER A 62 11.29 -2.88 24.99
C SER A 62 10.52 -1.59 25.34
N SER A 63 10.21 -0.74 24.35
CA SER A 63 9.59 0.59 24.55
C SER A 63 8.24 0.72 23.84
N TRP A 64 7.32 -0.19 24.11
CA TRP A 64 5.90 -0.08 23.72
C TRP A 64 5.12 0.82 24.67
N LEU A 65 5.42 0.72 25.96
CA LEU A 65 4.77 1.43 27.04
C LEU A 65 5.85 1.92 28.01
N VAL A 66 5.77 3.19 28.41
CA VAL A 66 6.77 3.85 29.25
C VAL A 66 6.08 4.52 30.43
N ALA A 67 6.66 4.36 31.61
CA ALA A 67 6.35 5.13 32.81
C ALA A 67 7.67 5.64 33.43
N GLN A 68 7.56 6.44 34.48
CA GLN A 68 8.73 6.97 35.19
C GLN A 68 9.66 5.85 35.69
N LYS A 69 10.82 5.72 35.04
CA LYS A 69 11.86 4.70 35.32
C LYS A 69 11.40 3.24 35.10
N TYR A 70 10.38 3.04 34.28
CA TYR A 70 9.85 1.71 33.92
C TYR A 70 9.53 1.67 32.41
N ARG A 71 9.95 0.61 31.72
CA ARG A 71 9.69 0.39 30.30
C ARG A 71 9.17 -1.01 30.08
N GLN A 72 8.21 -1.16 29.18
CA GLN A 72 7.62 -2.44 28.85
C GLN A 72 7.47 -2.59 27.33
N GLY A 73 8.00 -3.68 26.80
CA GLY A 73 7.76 -4.16 25.44
C GLY A 73 6.76 -5.33 25.42
N LEU A 74 6.76 -6.05 24.29
CA LEU A 74 5.98 -7.28 24.12
C LEU A 74 6.60 -8.50 24.83
N TRP A 75 7.93 -8.56 24.92
CA TRP A 75 8.67 -9.74 25.41
C TRP A 75 9.44 -9.50 26.70
N GLU A 76 9.77 -8.24 27.00
CA GLU A 76 10.61 -7.84 28.12
C GLU A 76 10.06 -6.57 28.80
N GLN A 77 10.34 -6.45 30.09
CA GLN A 77 10.07 -5.29 30.93
C GLN A 77 11.37 -4.90 31.65
N CYS A 78 11.71 -3.61 31.63
CA CYS A 78 12.96 -3.09 32.17
C CYS A 78 12.69 -2.00 33.20
N VAL A 79 13.35 -2.11 34.35
CA VAL A 79 13.28 -1.16 35.47
C VAL A 79 14.62 -0.44 35.57
N GLU A 80 14.61 0.88 35.47
CA GLU A 80 15.79 1.72 35.66
C GLU A 80 16.09 1.91 37.16
N GLU A 81 17.36 2.12 37.51
CA GLU A 81 17.77 2.39 38.89
C GLU A 81 17.05 3.62 39.48
N GLY A 82 16.70 3.55 40.76
CA GLY A 82 15.99 4.62 41.46
C GLY A 82 14.49 4.75 41.15
N ALA A 83 13.86 3.76 40.50
CA ALA A 83 12.41 3.75 40.31
C ALA A 83 11.64 3.82 41.65
N LEU A 84 10.62 4.68 41.73
CA LEU A 84 9.78 4.77 42.94
C LEU A 84 9.06 3.43 43.19
N LYS A 85 9.07 3.01 44.46
CA LYS A 85 8.33 1.86 44.98
C LYS A 85 6.97 2.29 45.54
N PRO A 86 5.93 1.43 45.49
CA PRO A 86 5.91 0.14 44.80
C PRO A 86 5.97 0.31 43.28
N LEU A 87 6.54 -0.69 42.59
CA LEU A 87 6.57 -0.73 41.13
C LEU A 87 5.15 -0.93 40.58
N PRO A 88 4.92 -0.61 39.29
CA PRO A 88 3.65 -0.92 38.65
C PRO A 88 3.25 -2.38 38.81
N PHE A 89 1.96 -2.62 39.03
CA PHE A 89 1.37 -3.96 39.18
C PHE A 89 1.96 -4.80 40.33
N GLY A 90 2.53 -4.15 41.37
CA GLY A 90 3.04 -4.83 42.56
C GLY A 90 4.32 -5.65 42.34
N LEU A 91 5.11 -5.33 41.31
CA LEU A 91 6.28 -6.12 40.92
C LEU A 91 7.45 -6.00 41.94
N GLU A 92 7.83 -7.08 42.59
CA GLU A 92 8.90 -7.09 43.62
C GLU A 92 10.32 -7.35 43.07
N VAL A 93 10.67 -6.73 41.94
CA VAL A 93 11.98 -6.91 41.28
C VAL A 93 12.94 -5.75 41.51
N GLY A 94 14.25 -6.03 41.37
CA GLY A 94 15.32 -5.03 41.39
C GLY A 94 15.45 -4.27 40.06
N PRO A 95 16.42 -3.35 39.94
CA PRO A 95 16.77 -2.75 38.65
C PRO A 95 17.31 -3.82 37.69
N GLY A 96 16.92 -3.74 36.42
CA GLY A 96 17.26 -4.74 35.40
C GLY A 96 16.14 -4.98 34.39
N CYS A 97 16.40 -5.84 33.41
CA CYS A 97 15.40 -6.31 32.45
C CYS A 97 14.99 -7.75 32.77
N TYR A 98 13.69 -8.01 32.70
CA TYR A 98 13.04 -9.29 33.00
C TYR A 98 12.07 -9.64 31.87
N GLY A 99 11.67 -10.91 31.76
CA GLY A 99 10.62 -11.32 30.82
C GLY A 99 9.31 -10.57 31.07
N ALA A 100 8.56 -10.31 30.00
CA ALA A 100 7.28 -9.60 30.06
C ALA A 100 6.28 -10.28 31.00
N ARG A 101 5.39 -9.48 31.58
CA ARG A 101 4.30 -9.95 32.44
C ARG A 101 3.39 -10.92 31.68
N ASN A 102 3.12 -12.09 32.27
CA ASN A 102 2.25 -13.14 31.71
C ASN A 102 0.76 -12.73 31.74
N VAL A 103 0.38 -11.74 30.94
CA VAL A 103 -1.01 -11.31 30.73
C VAL A 103 -1.45 -11.58 29.30
N ALA A 104 -2.67 -12.10 29.17
CA ALA A 104 -3.18 -12.63 27.91
C ALA A 104 -3.19 -11.60 26.77
N TYR A 105 -3.49 -10.33 27.05
CA TYR A 105 -3.56 -9.28 26.01
C TYR A 105 -2.17 -8.90 25.46
N VAL A 106 -1.11 -8.90 26.29
CA VAL A 106 0.27 -8.65 25.82
C VAL A 106 0.75 -9.83 24.98
N GLN A 107 0.52 -11.07 25.43
CA GLN A 107 0.89 -12.27 24.67
C GLN A 107 0.11 -12.38 23.36
N ALA A 108 -1.18 -12.02 23.35
CA ALA A 108 -2.00 -11.97 22.14
C ALA A 108 -1.53 -10.89 21.15
N ALA A 109 -1.20 -9.68 21.64
CA ALA A 109 -0.61 -8.63 20.82
C ALA A 109 0.74 -9.07 20.23
N ALA A 110 1.59 -9.73 21.03
CA ALA A 110 2.85 -10.29 20.58
C ALA A 110 2.65 -11.32 19.45
N ALA A 111 1.72 -12.26 19.63
CA ALA A 111 1.39 -13.27 18.62
C ALA A 111 0.83 -12.64 17.33
N LEU A 112 -0.08 -11.66 17.44
CA LEU A 112 -0.65 -10.95 16.29
C LEU A 112 0.40 -10.13 15.52
N CYS A 113 1.34 -9.48 16.21
CA CYS A 113 2.46 -8.79 15.57
C CYS A 113 3.39 -9.77 14.84
N VAL A 114 3.70 -10.93 15.42
CA VAL A 114 4.51 -11.97 14.76
C VAL A 114 3.77 -12.56 13.54
N ILE A 115 2.47 -12.83 13.65
CA ILE A 115 1.63 -13.28 12.51
C ILE A 115 1.63 -12.22 11.40
N THR A 116 1.47 -10.94 11.75
CA THR A 116 1.56 -9.82 10.80
C THR A 116 2.89 -9.84 10.06
N LEU A 117 4.02 -9.93 10.77
CA LEU A 117 5.35 -9.99 10.17
C LEU A 117 5.50 -11.18 9.21
N LEU A 118 5.04 -12.38 9.61
CA LEU A 118 5.12 -13.58 8.77
C LEU A 118 4.24 -13.46 7.51
N CYS A 119 3.02 -12.93 7.65
CA CYS A 119 2.12 -12.68 6.52
C CYS A 119 2.68 -11.60 5.57
N ASP A 120 3.22 -10.51 6.09
CA ASP A 120 3.82 -9.44 5.29
C ASP A 120 5.09 -9.88 4.56
N VAL A 121 5.98 -10.64 5.22
CA VAL A 121 7.13 -11.28 4.56
C VAL A 121 6.65 -12.20 3.43
N ALA A 122 5.65 -13.05 3.68
CA ALA A 122 5.10 -13.93 2.65
C ALA A 122 4.51 -13.14 1.47
N ALA A 123 3.71 -12.09 1.73
CA ALA A 123 3.13 -11.25 0.70
C ALA A 123 4.17 -10.45 -0.10
N THR A 124 5.21 -9.95 0.57
CA THR A 124 6.34 -9.23 -0.04
C THR A 124 7.15 -10.16 -0.95
N LEU A 125 7.48 -11.38 -0.48
CA LEU A 125 8.11 -12.42 -1.31
C LEU A 125 7.25 -12.79 -2.51
N MET A 126 5.94 -12.96 -2.32
CA MET A 126 5.01 -13.26 -3.42
C MET A 126 4.91 -12.12 -4.44
N THR A 127 4.93 -10.87 -3.99
CA THR A 127 4.95 -9.68 -4.85
C THR A 127 6.26 -9.61 -5.65
N GLY A 128 7.40 -9.87 -5.01
CA GLY A 128 8.71 -9.98 -5.67
C GLY A 128 8.77 -11.13 -6.70
N CYS A 129 8.31 -12.32 -6.35
CA CYS A 129 8.19 -13.44 -7.28
C CYS A 129 7.22 -13.12 -8.44
N GLY A 130 6.13 -12.39 -8.19
CA GLY A 130 5.20 -11.92 -9.21
C GLY A 130 5.82 -10.88 -10.16
N LEU A 131 6.78 -10.07 -9.70
CA LEU A 131 7.54 -9.15 -10.55
C LEU A 131 8.45 -9.92 -11.51
N CYS A 132 9.22 -10.89 -10.97
CA CYS A 132 10.16 -11.71 -11.74
C CYS A 132 9.50 -12.79 -12.62
N SER A 133 8.23 -13.15 -12.37
CA SER A 133 7.57 -14.23 -13.12
C SER A 133 7.16 -13.82 -14.54
N ARG A 134 7.61 -14.62 -15.52
CA ARG A 134 7.28 -14.48 -16.94
C ARG A 134 5.92 -15.09 -17.34
N ASN A 135 5.31 -15.91 -16.48
CA ASN A 135 4.08 -16.64 -16.78
C ASN A 135 2.82 -15.85 -16.32
N PRO A 136 1.94 -15.40 -17.23
CA PRO A 136 0.88 -14.44 -16.89
C PRO A 136 -0.16 -14.99 -15.89
N VAL A 137 -0.57 -16.26 -16.04
CA VAL A 137 -1.55 -16.90 -15.15
C VAL A 137 -1.03 -17.01 -13.71
N ARG A 138 0.24 -17.45 -13.55
CA ARG A 138 0.88 -17.53 -12.22
C ARG A 138 1.10 -16.15 -11.61
N LYS A 139 1.47 -15.16 -12.42
CA LYS A 139 1.65 -13.76 -11.99
C LYS A 139 0.35 -13.18 -11.42
N TYR A 140 -0.78 -13.38 -12.10
CA TYR A 140 -2.10 -12.94 -11.61
C TYR A 140 -2.50 -13.62 -10.28
N MET A 141 -2.32 -14.95 -10.19
CA MET A 141 -2.58 -15.72 -8.97
C MET A 141 -1.71 -15.25 -7.79
N LEU A 142 -0.41 -15.01 -8.03
CA LEU A 142 0.51 -14.52 -6.99
C LEU A 142 0.11 -13.15 -6.45
N TYR A 143 -0.19 -12.16 -7.30
CA TYR A 143 -0.62 -10.84 -6.81
C TYR A 143 -1.97 -10.87 -6.10
N ARG A 144 -2.93 -11.66 -6.60
CA ARG A 144 -4.24 -11.82 -5.95
C ARG A 144 -4.10 -12.42 -4.55
N LEU A 145 -3.29 -13.47 -4.39
CA LEU A 145 -3.04 -14.08 -3.08
C LEU A 145 -2.20 -13.16 -2.18
N ALA A 146 -1.21 -12.44 -2.71
CA ALA A 146 -0.45 -11.44 -1.94
C ALA A 146 -1.36 -10.33 -1.40
N PHE A 147 -2.29 -9.80 -2.19
CA PHE A 147 -3.30 -8.84 -1.75
C PHE A 147 -4.12 -9.37 -0.56
N TYR A 148 -4.68 -10.58 -0.64
CA TYR A 148 -5.45 -11.16 0.47
C TYR A 148 -4.61 -11.39 1.73
N VAL A 149 -3.34 -11.79 1.58
CA VAL A 149 -2.42 -11.97 2.71
C VAL A 149 -2.05 -10.63 3.35
N MET A 150 -1.81 -9.56 2.59
CA MET A 150 -1.59 -8.21 3.16
C MET A 150 -2.83 -7.67 3.86
N VAL A 151 -4.05 -7.89 3.32
CA VAL A 151 -5.29 -7.51 4.00
C VAL A 151 -5.44 -8.25 5.33
N CYS A 152 -5.12 -9.55 5.38
CA CYS A 152 -5.09 -10.32 6.62
C CYS A 152 -4.06 -9.74 7.62
N ALA A 153 -2.84 -9.45 7.17
CA ALA A 153 -1.80 -8.83 7.99
C ALA A 153 -2.25 -7.46 8.56
N LEU A 154 -2.88 -6.61 7.74
CA LEU A 154 -3.42 -5.32 8.17
C LEU A 154 -4.49 -5.49 9.25
N LEU A 155 -5.40 -6.47 9.12
CA LEU A 155 -6.39 -6.74 10.16
C LEU A 155 -5.73 -7.24 11.45
N CYS A 156 -4.73 -8.14 11.38
CA CYS A 156 -4.00 -8.62 12.55
C CYS A 156 -3.30 -7.48 13.31
N ILE A 157 -2.59 -6.58 12.63
CA ILE A 157 -1.89 -5.47 13.30
C ILE A 157 -2.86 -4.42 13.84
N LEU A 158 -3.96 -4.10 13.14
CA LEU A 158 -4.98 -3.19 13.66
C LEU A 158 -5.65 -3.75 14.91
N ILE A 159 -5.97 -5.05 14.95
CA ILE A 159 -6.49 -5.71 16.14
C ILE A 159 -5.47 -5.62 17.29
N ALA A 160 -4.19 -5.93 17.04
CA ALA A 160 -3.15 -5.83 18.06
C ALA A 160 -3.03 -4.40 18.64
N LEU A 161 -2.98 -3.38 17.76
CA LEU A 161 -2.81 -1.98 18.14
C LEU A 161 -4.04 -1.36 18.81
N VAL A 162 -5.24 -1.90 18.60
CA VAL A 162 -6.47 -1.43 19.29
C VAL A 162 -6.71 -2.21 20.60
N VAL A 163 -6.48 -3.52 20.62
CA VAL A 163 -6.67 -4.35 21.82
C VAL A 163 -5.65 -4.01 22.90
N TYR A 164 -4.38 -3.76 22.53
CA TYR A 164 -3.33 -3.43 23.50
C TYR A 164 -3.66 -2.22 24.41
N PRO A 165 -3.99 -1.02 23.89
CA PRO A 165 -4.40 0.11 24.72
C PRO A 165 -5.77 -0.10 25.38
N ALA A 166 -6.71 -0.79 24.74
CA ALA A 166 -8.06 -1.00 25.29
C ALA A 166 -8.04 -1.89 26.54
N CYS A 167 -7.28 -3.00 26.52
CA CYS A 167 -7.06 -3.83 27.70
C CYS A 167 -6.22 -3.10 28.75
N PHE A 168 -5.16 -2.39 28.33
CA PHE A 168 -4.32 -1.63 29.25
C PHE A 168 -5.08 -0.53 30.01
N ALA A 169 -6.02 0.16 29.36
CA ALA A 169 -6.86 1.18 30.00
C ALA A 169 -7.76 0.62 31.11
N ALA A 170 -8.14 -0.66 31.05
CA ALA A 170 -8.92 -1.33 32.09
C ALA A 170 -8.06 -1.72 33.32
N GLU A 171 -6.74 -1.85 33.17
CA GLU A 171 -5.81 -2.23 34.24
C GLU A 171 -5.02 -1.03 34.81
N ILE A 172 -5.28 0.20 34.34
CA ILE A 172 -4.48 1.37 34.70
C ILE A 172 -4.64 1.78 36.19
N GLU A 173 -5.76 1.42 36.82
CA GLU A 173 -6.01 1.67 38.24
C GLU A 173 -5.08 0.81 39.14
N ASP A 174 -4.84 -0.45 38.77
CA ASP A 174 -3.95 -1.38 39.49
C ASP A 174 -2.46 -1.02 39.36
N SER A 175 -2.11 -0.11 38.43
CA SER A 175 -0.73 0.22 38.13
C SER A 175 -0.04 1.08 39.22
N ASN A 176 -0.77 1.68 40.17
CA ASN A 176 -0.22 2.60 41.18
C ASN A 176 0.63 3.77 40.58
N ARG A 177 0.44 4.12 39.30
CA ARG A 177 1.11 5.24 38.62
C ARG A 177 0.09 5.97 37.74
N GLN A 178 0.03 7.29 37.87
CA GLN A 178 -0.95 8.12 37.16
C GLN A 178 -0.50 8.60 35.77
N VAL A 179 0.76 8.36 35.39
CA VAL A 179 1.32 8.80 34.12
C VAL A 179 1.93 7.61 33.38
N TRP A 180 1.32 7.30 32.24
CA TRP A 180 1.78 6.32 31.26
C TRP A 180 1.82 6.96 29.89
N GLU A 181 2.90 6.69 29.17
CA GLU A 181 3.13 7.18 27.82
C GLU A 181 3.26 5.98 26.87
N PHE A 182 2.58 6.05 25.73
CA PHE A 182 2.81 5.09 24.66
C PHE A 182 4.20 5.35 24.07
N GLY A 183 5.05 4.34 24.12
CA GLY A 183 6.43 4.43 23.67
C GLY A 183 6.55 4.45 22.14
N TRP A 184 7.73 4.82 21.66
CA TRP A 184 8.00 4.95 20.22
C TRP A 184 7.73 3.66 19.43
N ALA A 185 7.89 2.48 20.02
CA ALA A 185 7.68 1.20 19.32
C ALA A 185 6.22 0.94 18.96
N TYR A 186 5.29 1.44 19.79
CA TYR A 186 3.86 1.42 19.52
C TYR A 186 3.51 2.37 18.36
N GLY A 187 4.12 3.57 18.34
CA GLY A 187 4.03 4.49 17.19
C GLY A 187 4.59 3.90 15.89
N VAL A 188 5.70 3.15 15.96
CA VAL A 188 6.25 2.39 14.83
C VAL A 188 5.27 1.32 14.32
N GLY A 189 4.54 0.65 15.22
CA GLY A 189 3.48 -0.29 14.85
C GLY A 189 2.34 0.38 14.05
N TRP A 190 1.88 1.56 14.47
CA TRP A 190 0.92 2.36 13.68
C TRP A 190 1.50 2.80 12.32
N GLY A 191 2.79 3.16 12.28
CA GLY A 191 3.50 3.42 11.04
C GLY A 191 3.47 2.22 10.08
N ALA A 192 3.76 1.02 10.59
CA ALA A 192 3.67 -0.23 9.82
C ALA A 192 2.25 -0.49 9.28
N ALA A 193 1.20 -0.23 10.07
CA ALA A 193 -0.19 -0.35 9.61
C ALA A 193 -0.53 0.65 8.48
N ILE A 194 -0.03 1.89 8.54
CA ILE A 194 -0.22 2.90 7.49
C ILE A 194 0.50 2.48 6.19
N PHE A 195 1.74 1.99 6.29
CA PHE A 195 2.46 1.48 5.12
C PHE A 195 1.82 0.21 4.53
N LEU A 196 1.34 -0.73 5.36
CA LEU A 196 0.55 -1.88 4.89
C LEU A 196 -0.68 -1.44 4.10
N PHE A 197 -1.45 -0.50 4.65
CA PHE A 197 -2.62 0.06 3.96
C PHE A 197 -2.24 0.73 2.62
N GLY A 198 -1.16 1.52 2.61
CA GLY A 198 -0.61 2.09 1.37
C GLY A 198 -0.20 1.03 0.34
N GLY A 199 0.43 -0.06 0.77
CA GLY A 199 0.80 -1.19 -0.10
C GLY A 199 -0.42 -1.91 -0.69
N ILE A 200 -1.47 -2.08 0.09
CA ILE A 200 -2.76 -2.64 -0.35
C ILE A 200 -3.41 -1.74 -1.41
N LEU A 201 -3.45 -0.41 -1.18
CA LEU A 201 -3.98 0.55 -2.15
C LEU A 201 -3.17 0.55 -3.45
N LEU A 202 -1.83 0.51 -3.38
CA LEU A 202 -0.97 0.47 -4.57
C LEU A 202 -1.22 -0.79 -5.43
N LEU A 203 -1.44 -1.97 -4.83
CA LEU A 203 -1.82 -3.17 -5.57
C LEU A 203 -3.25 -3.11 -6.14
N LEU A 204 -4.18 -2.42 -5.45
CA LEU A 204 -5.56 -2.24 -5.92
C LEU A 204 -5.60 -1.32 -7.14
N CYS A 205 -4.94 -0.15 -7.08
CA CYS A 205 -4.86 0.79 -8.20
C CYS A 205 -4.19 0.16 -9.44
N ASP A 206 -3.17 -0.68 -9.24
CA ASP A 206 -2.53 -1.42 -10.33
C ASP A 206 -3.48 -2.44 -10.98
N LYS A 207 -4.28 -3.18 -10.19
CA LYS A 207 -5.32 -4.09 -10.70
C LYS A 207 -6.39 -3.36 -11.53
N GLU A 208 -6.88 -2.21 -11.05
CA GLU A 208 -7.84 -1.39 -11.80
C GLU A 208 -7.23 -0.86 -13.11
N THR A 209 -5.99 -0.39 -13.06
CA THR A 209 -5.24 0.07 -14.25
C THR A 209 -5.05 -1.06 -15.27
N GLU A 210 -4.77 -2.28 -14.82
CA GLU A 210 -4.70 -3.46 -15.71
C GLU A 210 -6.08 -3.76 -16.35
N GLU A 211 -7.17 -3.69 -15.59
CA GLU A 211 -8.53 -3.96 -16.11
C GLU A 211 -8.99 -2.94 -17.15
N ILE A 212 -8.76 -1.64 -16.91
CA ILE A 212 -9.07 -0.56 -17.87
C ILE A 212 -8.33 -0.79 -19.20
N TYR A 213 -7.04 -1.09 -19.13
CA TYR A 213 -6.20 -1.33 -20.31
C TYR A 213 -6.67 -2.53 -21.16
N TYR A 214 -7.18 -3.59 -20.53
CA TYR A 214 -7.80 -4.71 -21.26
C TYR A 214 -9.11 -4.30 -21.94
N ARG A 215 -9.94 -3.48 -21.28
CA ARG A 215 -11.20 -2.97 -21.87
C ARG A 215 -10.97 -2.12 -23.10
N GLU A 216 -10.08 -1.13 -23.02
CA GLU A 216 -9.73 -0.25 -24.15
C GLU A 216 -9.29 -1.05 -25.38
N ARG A 217 -8.39 -2.03 -25.19
CA ARG A 217 -7.92 -2.90 -26.28
C ARG A 217 -9.06 -3.71 -26.90
N THR A 218 -9.94 -4.30 -26.10
CA THR A 218 -11.08 -5.07 -26.65
C THR A 218 -12.01 -4.19 -27.47
N THR A 219 -12.35 -2.98 -26.99
CA THR A 219 -13.20 -2.04 -27.73
C THR A 219 -12.56 -1.63 -29.06
N ASN A 220 -11.27 -1.28 -29.06
CA ASN A 220 -10.57 -0.85 -30.27
C ASN A 220 -10.48 -1.96 -31.33
N SER A 221 -10.25 -3.22 -30.94
CA SER A 221 -10.29 -4.36 -31.87
C SER A 221 -11.70 -4.65 -32.41
N SER A 222 -12.74 -4.41 -31.62
CA SER A 222 -14.13 -4.52 -32.09
C SER A 222 -14.51 -3.40 -33.06
N VAL A 223 -14.07 -2.16 -32.84
CA VAL A 223 -14.33 -1.03 -33.74
C VAL A 223 -13.59 -1.21 -35.08
N ALA A 224 -12.35 -1.70 -35.06
CA ALA A 224 -11.59 -1.99 -36.28
C ALA A 224 -12.31 -3.02 -37.18
N THR A 225 -12.78 -4.13 -36.61
CA THR A 225 -13.49 -5.18 -37.37
C THR A 225 -14.86 -4.74 -37.90
N VAL A 226 -15.51 -3.74 -37.28
CA VAL A 226 -16.73 -3.12 -37.84
C VAL A 226 -16.42 -2.20 -39.03
N HIS A 227 -15.27 -1.53 -39.05
CA HIS A 227 -14.84 -0.72 -40.19
C HIS A 227 -14.45 -1.58 -41.42
N ASP A 228 -13.73 -2.69 -41.23
CA ASP A 228 -13.37 -3.60 -42.32
C ASP A 228 -14.60 -4.28 -42.97
N ASN A 229 -15.67 -4.56 -42.22
CA ASN A 229 -16.91 -5.15 -42.75
C ASN A 229 -17.84 -4.14 -43.44
N LYS A 230 -17.42 -2.89 -43.65
CA LYS A 230 -18.24 -1.81 -44.24
C LYS A 230 -17.61 -1.20 -45.50
N ALA A 231 -16.63 -1.89 -46.09
CA ALA A 231 -15.98 -1.55 -47.36
C ALA A 231 -16.43 -2.52 -48.49
#